data_AF-A0A8C4MUV0-F1
#
_entry.id   AF-A0A8C4MUV0-F1
#
_cell.length_a   1.000
_cell.length_b   1.000
_cell.length_c   1.000
_cell.angle_alpha   90.00
_cell.angle_beta   90.00
_cell.angle_gamma   90.00
#
_symmetry.space_group_name_H-M   'P 1'
#
loop_
_entity.id
_entity.type
_entity.pdbx_description
1 polymer ?
#
loop_
_entity_poly.entity_id
_entity_poly.type
_entity_poly.pdbx_seq_one_letter_code
_entity_poly.pdbx_strand_id
1 'polypeptide(L)'
;GETSVFVSRTPRLEGRRLNRCCPQPGADWLPVRPGQEPRPPAAISDAGPDPGAPVGFVLGVDLLHIFPLEGATFLCPADVTDPRTFQRIRELLPGGRADVILSDMAPNATGIRGLDHDRLISLCLSLLDLAPDTLCPGGTFLCKTWAGSQSHRLQKRLTEEFQNTKTVKPEASRKESSEVYFLATQYRRGKGSVRA
;
A
#
# COMPACT_ATOMS: atom_id res chain seq x y z
N GLY A 1 -17.62 -5.97 -2.09
CA GLY A 1 -16.74 -5.36 -1.09
C GLY A 1 -15.59 -4.86 -1.90
N GLU A 2 -15.39 -3.56 -1.91
CA GLU A 2 -14.34 -2.94 -2.73
C GLU A 2 -13.06 -3.05 -1.92
N THR A 3 -12.03 -3.68 -2.47
CA THR A 3 -10.81 -4.00 -1.72
C THR A 3 -9.62 -3.55 -2.54
N SER A 4 -9.50 -2.25 -2.78
CA SER A 4 -8.36 -1.71 -3.51
C SER A 4 -7.25 -1.34 -2.53
N VAL A 5 -6.09 -1.98 -2.71
CA VAL A 5 -4.84 -1.59 -2.06
C VAL A 5 -3.89 -1.09 -3.13
N PHE A 6 -3.37 0.11 -2.94
CA PHE A 6 -2.34 0.68 -3.80
C PHE A 6 -1.02 0.70 -3.06
N VAL A 7 -0.01 0.17 -3.72
CA VAL A 7 1.34 0.13 -3.22
C VAL A 7 2.21 0.90 -4.19
N SER A 8 2.89 1.94 -3.70
CA SER A 8 3.73 2.77 -4.55
C SER A 8 5.19 2.77 -4.14
N ARG A 9 6.05 2.88 -5.16
CA ARG A 9 7.48 3.11 -5.01
C ARG A 9 7.86 4.33 -5.83
N THR A 10 8.49 5.31 -5.19
CA THR A 10 8.96 6.51 -5.89
C THR A 10 10.43 6.37 -6.27
N PRO A 11 10.89 6.89 -7.42
CA PRO A 11 12.30 6.91 -7.73
C PRO A 11 12.95 7.93 -6.83
N ARG A 12 13.99 7.49 -6.14
CA ARG A 12 14.77 8.39 -5.30
C ARG A 12 15.63 9.25 -6.22
N LEU A 13 15.31 10.54 -6.30
CA LEU A 13 16.20 11.54 -6.88
C LEU A 13 17.53 11.51 -6.12
N GLU A 14 18.62 11.17 -6.81
CA GLU A 14 19.98 11.31 -6.27
C GLU A 14 20.22 12.79 -5.94
N GLY A 15 20.20 13.14 -4.65
CA GLY A 15 20.53 14.51 -4.22
C GLY A 15 19.95 14.97 -2.89
N ARG A 16 18.86 14.39 -2.38
CA ARG A 16 18.37 14.68 -1.02
C ARG A 16 18.67 13.51 -0.10
N ARG A 17 19.48 13.75 0.93
CA ARG A 17 19.77 12.79 2.02
C ARG A 17 18.48 12.41 2.76
N LEU A 18 17.71 11.47 2.22
CA LEU A 18 16.86 10.59 3.04
C LEU A 18 17.63 9.29 3.25
N ASN A 19 17.75 8.91 4.52
CA ASN A 19 18.55 7.79 5.01
C ASN A 19 18.44 6.55 4.10
N ARG A 20 19.60 6.11 3.59
CA ARG A 20 19.80 4.95 2.73
C ARG A 20 19.26 3.70 3.43
N CYS A 21 18.28 3.03 2.84
CA CYS A 21 17.71 1.81 3.45
C CYS A 21 17.59 0.60 2.51
N CYS A 22 18.10 0.66 1.28
CA CYS A 22 18.24 -0.54 0.45
C CYS A 22 19.58 -0.49 -0.31
N PRO A 23 20.42 -1.55 -0.23
CA PRO A 23 21.50 -1.73 -1.19
C PRO A 23 20.87 -1.94 -2.57
N GLN A 24 21.35 -1.21 -3.58
CA GLN A 24 21.01 -1.49 -4.96
C GLN A 24 21.84 -2.70 -5.42
N PRO A 25 21.26 -3.80 -5.91
CA PRO A 25 21.95 -4.63 -6.86
C PRO A 25 21.84 -3.96 -8.23
N GLY A 26 22.97 -3.80 -8.92
CA GLY A 26 22.99 -3.34 -10.31
C GLY A 26 22.08 -4.20 -11.18
N ALA A 27 21.26 -3.56 -12.00
CA ALA A 27 20.48 -4.20 -13.03
C ALA A 27 20.81 -3.54 -14.36
N ASP A 28 21.76 -4.14 -15.08
CA ASP A 28 21.79 -4.08 -16.54
C ASP A 28 20.55 -4.83 -17.05
N TRP A 29 19.59 -4.09 -17.61
CA TRP A 29 18.34 -4.63 -18.15
C TRP A 29 18.55 -5.06 -19.61
N LEU A 30 18.93 -6.31 -19.83
CA LEU A 30 18.99 -6.90 -21.19
C LEU A 30 17.57 -7.18 -21.74
N PRO A 31 17.37 -7.12 -23.08
CA PRO A 31 16.06 -7.25 -23.70
C PRO A 31 15.56 -8.71 -23.74
N VAL A 32 14.27 -8.89 -23.45
CA VAL A 32 13.55 -10.17 -23.49
C VAL A 32 13.28 -10.58 -24.94
N ARG A 33 13.59 -11.84 -25.30
CA ARG A 33 13.33 -12.46 -26.62
C ARG A 33 11.89 -13.04 -26.72
N PRO A 34 11.36 -13.28 -27.95
CA PRO A 34 9.91 -13.25 -28.20
C PRO A 34 9.15 -14.55 -27.85
N GLY A 35 7.98 -14.38 -27.23
CA GLY A 35 6.98 -15.40 -26.85
C GLY A 35 6.03 -15.00 -25.70
N GLN A 36 5.75 -13.69 -25.55
CA GLN A 36 5.55 -12.91 -24.31
C GLN A 36 4.48 -13.33 -23.27
N GLU A 37 4.93 -13.32 -22.01
CA GLU A 37 4.31 -12.84 -20.75
C GLU A 37 5.46 -12.27 -19.88
N PRO A 38 5.30 -11.33 -18.91
CA PRO A 38 4.32 -10.27 -18.70
C PRO A 38 4.85 -8.88 -19.16
N ARG A 39 3.97 -7.88 -19.25
CA ARG A 39 4.34 -6.49 -19.58
C ARG A 39 5.26 -5.88 -18.49
N PRO A 40 6.20 -5.00 -18.87
CA PRO A 40 7.04 -4.31 -17.90
C PRO A 40 6.17 -3.51 -16.91
N PRO A 41 6.63 -3.32 -15.66
CA PRO A 41 5.98 -2.46 -14.68
C PRO A 41 5.76 -1.08 -15.30
N ALA A 42 4.49 -0.73 -15.54
CA ALA A 42 4.14 0.60 -16.01
C ALA A 42 4.42 1.60 -14.89
N ALA A 43 5.11 2.68 -15.23
CA ALA A 43 5.58 3.65 -14.28
C ALA A 43 4.85 4.99 -14.49
N ILE A 44 4.55 5.69 -13.40
CA ILE A 44 3.80 6.96 -13.34
C ILE A 44 4.77 8.11 -13.09
N SER A 45 4.72 9.16 -13.93
CA SER A 45 5.35 10.46 -13.61
C SER A 45 4.29 11.44 -13.07
N ASP A 46 4.64 12.18 -12.02
CA ASP A 46 3.81 13.26 -11.46
C ASP A 46 4.05 14.62 -12.17
N ALA A 47 4.93 14.64 -13.17
CA ALA A 47 5.46 15.86 -13.78
C ALA A 47 5.23 15.89 -15.30
N GLY A 48 3.97 15.78 -15.74
CA GLY A 48 3.63 15.88 -17.17
C GLY A 48 4.47 14.97 -18.08
N PRO A 49 4.55 15.27 -19.39
CA PRO A 49 5.33 14.49 -20.36
C PRO A 49 6.83 14.81 -20.31
N ASP A 50 7.40 15.16 -19.15
CA ASP A 50 8.85 15.36 -19.01
C ASP A 50 9.58 14.00 -19.00
N PRO A 51 10.40 13.68 -20.02
CA PRO A 51 11.12 12.41 -20.09
C PRO A 51 12.18 12.23 -18.99
N GLY A 52 12.53 13.30 -18.27
CA GLY A 52 13.49 13.29 -17.16
C GLY A 52 12.86 13.14 -15.77
N ALA A 53 11.53 13.12 -15.69
CA ALA A 53 10.83 13.01 -14.41
C ALA A 53 11.02 11.62 -13.79
N PRO A 54 11.22 11.53 -12.46
CA PRO A 54 11.27 10.25 -11.78
C PRO A 54 9.94 9.50 -11.96
N VAL A 55 9.99 8.37 -12.66
CA VAL A 55 8.86 7.46 -12.91
C VAL A 55 8.61 6.49 -11.75
N GLY A 56 7.56 6.69 -10.94
CA GLY A 56 7.16 5.81 -9.83
C GLY A 56 6.46 4.54 -10.28
N PHE A 57 6.46 3.52 -9.44
CA PHE A 57 5.73 2.27 -9.68
C PHE A 57 4.47 2.23 -8.84
N VAL A 58 3.35 1.80 -9.43
CA VAL A 58 2.08 1.59 -8.71
C VAL A 58 1.58 0.17 -8.98
N LEU A 59 1.31 -0.54 -7.88
CA LEU A 59 0.65 -1.83 -7.87
C LEU A 59 -0.71 -1.68 -7.18
N GLY A 60 -1.79 -1.90 -7.94
CA GLY A 60 -3.13 -2.10 -7.41
C GLY A 60 -3.40 -3.58 -7.11
N VAL A 61 -4.09 -3.87 -6.02
CA VAL A 61 -4.56 -5.22 -5.67
C VAL A 61 -6.04 -5.13 -5.39
N ASP A 62 -6.84 -5.98 -6.02
CA ASP A 62 -8.29 -5.98 -5.84
C ASP A 62 -8.93 -7.37 -6.00
N LEU A 63 -9.99 -7.62 -5.24
CA LEU A 63 -10.82 -8.82 -5.33
C LEU A 63 -11.54 -8.91 -6.67
N LEU A 64 -11.91 -7.76 -7.24
CA LEU A 64 -12.60 -7.65 -8.51
C LEU A 64 -11.60 -7.42 -9.64
N HIS A 65 -11.96 -7.87 -10.84
CA HIS A 65 -11.17 -7.58 -12.01
C HIS A 65 -11.19 -6.08 -12.32
N ILE A 66 -10.00 -5.48 -12.47
CA ILE A 66 -9.82 -4.08 -12.86
C ILE A 66 -9.27 -4.06 -14.29
N PHE A 67 -9.87 -3.25 -15.16
CA PHE A 67 -9.35 -3.06 -16.51
C PHE A 67 -7.95 -2.43 -16.46
N PRO A 68 -7.02 -2.85 -17.32
CA PRO A 68 -5.68 -2.30 -17.36
C PRO A 68 -5.70 -0.76 -17.46
N LEU A 69 -4.95 -0.10 -16.58
CA LEU A 69 -4.74 1.35 -16.60
C LEU A 69 -3.28 1.63 -16.93
N GLU A 70 -3.05 2.54 -17.88
CA GLU A 70 -1.69 2.97 -18.21
C GLU A 70 -0.99 3.57 -16.98
N GLY A 71 0.28 3.20 -16.77
CA GLY A 71 1.05 3.61 -15.61
C GLY A 71 0.83 2.78 -14.33
N ALA A 72 -0.17 1.88 -14.29
CA ALA A 72 -0.42 1.04 -13.11
C ALA A 72 -0.40 -0.46 -13.45
N THR A 73 0.14 -1.26 -12.54
CA THR A 73 0.06 -2.72 -12.59
C THR A 73 -1.05 -3.18 -11.64
N PHE A 74 -1.87 -4.16 -12.05
CA PHE A 74 -2.92 -4.70 -11.19
C PHE A 74 -2.73 -6.19 -10.95
N LEU A 75 -2.85 -6.58 -9.68
CA LEU A 75 -2.98 -7.96 -9.24
C LEU A 75 -4.45 -8.21 -8.90
N CYS A 76 -5.23 -8.67 -9.88
CA CYS A 76 -6.65 -8.95 -9.72
C CYS A 76 -7.11 -10.11 -10.62
N PRO A 77 -8.05 -10.96 -10.18
CA PRO A 77 -8.66 -10.95 -8.85
C PRO A 77 -7.69 -11.52 -7.78
N ALA A 78 -7.56 -10.83 -6.65
CA ALA A 78 -6.71 -11.25 -5.54
C ALA A 78 -7.23 -10.74 -4.19
N ASP A 79 -7.18 -11.61 -3.18
CA ASP A 79 -7.55 -11.26 -1.80
C ASP A 79 -6.29 -10.84 -1.04
N VAL A 80 -6.27 -9.62 -0.54
CA VAL A 80 -5.15 -9.10 0.28
C VAL A 80 -5.12 -9.67 1.69
N THR A 81 -6.00 -10.59 2.05
CA THR A 81 -5.86 -11.39 3.28
C THR A 81 -5.23 -12.76 3.01
N ASP A 82 -5.09 -13.14 1.74
CA ASP A 82 -4.46 -14.41 1.34
C ASP A 82 -2.92 -14.28 1.34
N PRO A 83 -2.20 -15.15 2.06
CA PRO A 83 -0.73 -15.19 2.05
C PRO A 83 -0.10 -15.34 0.67
N ARG A 84 -0.80 -15.96 -0.30
CA ARG A 84 -0.32 -16.10 -1.68
C ARG A 84 -0.28 -14.75 -2.39
N THR A 85 -1.25 -13.89 -2.12
CA THR A 85 -1.29 -12.51 -2.63
C THR A 85 -0.10 -11.72 -2.09
N PHE A 86 0.29 -11.95 -0.83
CA PHE A 86 1.44 -11.27 -0.21
C PHE A 86 2.75 -11.57 -0.91
N GLN A 87 2.98 -12.84 -1.22
CA GLN A 87 4.16 -13.24 -1.96
C GLN A 87 4.19 -12.57 -3.34
N ARG A 88 3.07 -12.55 -4.04
CA ARG A 88 2.98 -11.96 -5.38
C ARG A 88 3.13 -10.44 -5.37
N ILE A 89 2.62 -9.74 -4.35
CA ILE A 89 2.89 -8.31 -4.13
C ILE A 89 4.40 -8.06 -4.04
N ARG A 90 5.13 -8.87 -3.27
CA ARG A 90 6.58 -8.73 -3.13
C ARG A 90 7.34 -9.00 -4.43
N GLU A 91 6.90 -9.98 -5.21
CA GLU A 91 7.52 -10.31 -6.50
C GLU A 91 7.32 -9.18 -7.53
N LEU A 92 6.15 -8.55 -7.52
CA LEU A 92 5.82 -7.47 -8.45
C LEU A 92 6.40 -6.11 -8.04
N LEU A 93 6.61 -5.87 -6.75
CA LEU A 93 7.22 -4.64 -6.28
C LEU A 93 8.70 -4.60 -6.66
N PRO A 94 9.18 -3.52 -7.31
CA PRO A 94 10.59 -3.32 -7.50
C PRO A 94 11.30 -3.40 -6.14
N GLY A 95 12.38 -4.19 -6.02
CA GLY A 95 13.11 -4.37 -4.76
C GLY A 95 12.30 -5.00 -3.61
N GLY A 96 11.12 -5.54 -3.90
CA GLY A 96 10.26 -6.26 -2.96
C GLY A 96 9.60 -5.40 -1.89
N ARG A 97 9.72 -4.07 -1.96
CA ARG A 97 9.20 -3.13 -0.95
C ARG A 97 8.66 -1.85 -1.56
N ALA A 98 7.80 -1.20 -0.79
CA ALA A 98 7.05 0.00 -1.10
C ALA A 98 7.46 1.16 -0.20
N ASP A 99 7.32 2.38 -0.70
CA ASP A 99 7.45 3.58 0.12
C ASP A 99 6.10 3.95 0.77
N VAL A 100 4.98 3.62 0.10
CA VAL A 100 3.62 3.93 0.56
C VAL A 100 2.70 2.73 0.36
N ILE A 101 1.89 2.44 1.38
CA ILE A 101 0.72 1.54 1.30
C ILE A 101 -0.54 2.39 1.53
N LEU A 102 -1.47 2.31 0.59
CA LEU A 102 -2.75 3.01 0.58
C LEU A 102 -3.88 1.98 0.54
N SER A 103 -4.87 2.11 1.41
CA SER A 103 -6.03 1.22 1.42
C SER A 103 -7.32 2.01 1.47
N ASP A 104 -8.14 1.81 0.45
CA ASP A 104 -9.52 2.29 0.43
C ASP A 104 -10.55 1.15 0.64
N MET A 105 -10.09 0.04 1.22
CA MET A 105 -10.90 -1.16 1.38
C MET A 105 -12.13 -0.95 2.27
N ALA A 106 -13.24 -1.59 1.92
CA ALA A 106 -14.43 -1.68 2.75
C ALA A 106 -15.06 -3.10 2.66
N PRO A 107 -15.36 -3.75 3.80
CA PRO A 107 -16.06 -5.02 3.79
C PRO A 107 -17.48 -4.86 3.24
N ASN A 108 -18.08 -5.97 2.78
CA ASN A 108 -19.51 -6.00 2.47
C ASN A 108 -20.31 -5.61 3.71
N ALA A 109 -21.15 -4.58 3.57
CA ALA A 109 -22.03 -4.13 4.63
C ALA A 109 -23.06 -5.22 4.97
N THR A 110 -23.11 -5.60 6.24
CA THR A 110 -24.16 -6.46 6.79
C THR A 110 -25.38 -5.64 7.23
N GLY A 111 -25.23 -4.32 7.35
CA GLY A 111 -26.22 -3.42 7.93
C GLY A 111 -26.11 -3.28 9.45
N ILE A 112 -25.29 -4.12 10.09
CA ILE A 112 -25.02 -4.05 11.53
C ILE A 112 -23.74 -3.23 11.72
N ARG A 113 -23.91 -1.93 12.05
CA ARG A 113 -22.81 -0.95 12.13
C ARG A 113 -21.61 -1.41 12.95
N GLY A 114 -21.84 -2.04 14.11
CA GLY A 114 -20.75 -2.54 14.96
C GLY A 114 -19.94 -3.65 14.30
N LEU A 115 -20.62 -4.62 13.68
CA LEU A 115 -19.98 -5.73 12.99
C LEU A 115 -19.23 -5.26 11.73
N ASP A 116 -19.83 -4.34 10.98
CA ASP A 116 -19.20 -3.77 9.78
C ASP A 116 -17.94 -2.97 10.15
N HIS A 117 -17.97 -2.22 11.25
CA HIS A 117 -16.81 -1.53 11.81
C HIS A 117 -15.70 -2.51 12.22
N ASP A 118 -16.04 -3.57 12.96
CA ASP A 118 -15.07 -4.56 13.43
C ASP A 118 -14.41 -5.31 12.27
N ARG A 119 -15.16 -5.60 11.20
CA ARG A 119 -14.63 -6.18 9.97
C ARG A 119 -13.67 -5.24 9.26
N LEU A 120 -14.00 -3.96 9.16
CA LEU A 120 -13.12 -2.95 8.55
C LEU A 120 -11.81 -2.78 9.35
N ILE A 121 -11.89 -2.72 10.68
CA ILE A 121 -10.71 -2.67 11.54
C ILE A 121 -9.85 -3.92 11.38
N SER A 122 -10.47 -5.10 11.34
CA SER A 122 -9.74 -6.37 11.14
C SER A 122 -9.03 -6.40 9.78
N LEU A 123 -9.68 -5.93 8.72
CA LEU A 123 -9.10 -5.84 7.39
C LEU A 123 -7.90 -4.87 7.35
N CYS A 124 -8.01 -3.71 8.00
CA CYS A 124 -6.89 -2.78 8.13
C CYS A 124 -5.70 -3.37 8.91
N LEU A 125 -5.99 -4.16 9.97
CA LEU A 125 -4.97 -4.85 10.74
C LEU A 125 -4.26 -5.94 9.92
N SER A 126 -5.00 -6.71 9.12
CA SER A 126 -4.43 -7.69 8.20
C SER A 126 -3.55 -7.05 7.12
N LEU A 127 -3.93 -5.86 6.64
CA LEU A 127 -3.05 -5.10 5.76
C LEU A 127 -1.79 -4.62 6.48
N LEU A 128 -1.92 -4.18 7.73
CA LEU A 128 -0.76 -3.75 8.52
C LEU A 128 0.22 -4.91 8.78
N ASP A 129 -0.26 -6.16 8.84
CA ASP A 129 0.60 -7.35 8.92
C ASP A 129 1.55 -7.51 7.72
N LEU A 130 1.29 -6.84 6.59
CA LEU A 130 2.20 -6.80 5.44
C LEU A 130 3.39 -5.87 5.63
N ALA A 131 3.24 -4.80 6.42
CA ALA A 131 4.20 -3.72 6.50
C ALA A 131 5.65 -4.18 6.82
N PRO A 132 5.89 -5.17 7.71
CA PRO A 132 7.26 -5.63 7.99
C PRO A 132 8.01 -6.14 6.75
N ASP A 133 7.31 -6.77 5.81
CA ASP A 133 7.90 -7.39 4.64
C ASP A 133 7.78 -6.52 3.39
N THR A 134 6.74 -5.70 3.28
CA THR A 134 6.45 -4.92 2.08
C THR A 134 6.69 -3.43 2.22
N LEU A 135 6.79 -2.85 3.42
CA LEU A 135 7.01 -1.41 3.61
C LEU A 135 8.50 -1.12 3.90
N CYS A 136 9.02 -0.07 3.28
CA CYS A 136 10.35 0.44 3.56
C CYS A 136 10.40 1.10 4.95
N PRO A 137 11.54 1.03 5.66
CA PRO A 137 11.78 1.88 6.82
C PRO A 137 11.61 3.36 6.43
N GLY A 138 10.90 4.13 7.25
CA GLY A 138 10.53 5.51 6.94
C GLY A 138 9.31 5.66 6.04
N GLY A 139 8.71 4.55 5.57
CA GLY A 139 7.53 4.54 4.70
C GLY A 139 6.25 5.06 5.36
N THR A 140 5.21 5.17 4.55
CA THR A 140 3.87 5.69 4.92
C THR A 140 2.79 4.64 4.73
N PHE A 141 1.84 4.62 5.64
CA PHE A 141 0.65 3.80 5.59
C PHE A 141 -0.58 4.69 5.76
N LEU A 142 -1.53 4.58 4.84
CA LEU A 142 -2.79 5.30 4.88
C LEU A 142 -3.94 4.32 4.65
N CYS A 143 -4.88 4.26 5.57
CA CYS A 143 -6.07 3.42 5.41
C CYS A 143 -7.37 4.16 5.73
N LYS A 144 -8.40 3.91 4.93
CA LYS A 144 -9.78 4.32 5.20
C LYS A 144 -10.34 3.52 6.38
N THR A 145 -11.05 4.22 7.26
CA THR A 145 -11.83 3.64 8.35
C THR A 145 -13.14 4.41 8.55
N TRP A 146 -13.97 3.96 9.49
CA TRP A 146 -15.07 4.75 10.03
C TRP A 146 -14.81 5.08 11.50
N ALA A 147 -15.37 6.19 11.97
CA ALA A 147 -15.36 6.49 13.40
C ALA A 147 -16.14 5.41 14.16
N GLY A 148 -15.49 4.74 15.11
CA GLY A 148 -16.12 3.67 15.88
C GLY A 148 -15.30 3.25 17.10
N SER A 149 -15.91 2.44 17.97
CA SER A 149 -15.35 2.06 19.27
C SER A 149 -14.03 1.28 19.16
N GLN A 150 -13.87 0.46 18.12
CA GLN A 150 -12.67 -0.37 17.94
C GLN A 150 -11.51 0.33 17.22
N SER A 151 -11.65 1.60 16.81
CA SER A 151 -10.58 2.33 16.11
C SER A 151 -9.30 2.47 16.96
N HIS A 152 -9.43 2.44 18.29
CA HIS A 152 -8.30 2.51 19.22
C HIS A 152 -7.32 1.34 19.04
N ARG A 153 -7.80 0.15 18.66
CA ARG A 153 -6.96 -1.05 18.46
C ARG A 153 -6.00 -0.86 17.29
N LEU A 154 -6.52 -0.36 16.18
CA LEU A 154 -5.71 -0.02 15.00
C LEU A 154 -4.75 1.13 15.30
N GLN A 155 -5.25 2.21 15.92
CA GLN A 155 -4.43 3.37 16.28
C GLN A 155 -3.28 3.01 17.20
N LYS A 156 -3.51 2.14 18.19
CA LYS A 156 -2.47 1.66 19.11
C LYS A 156 -1.35 0.97 18.33
N ARG A 157 -1.70 0.02 17.47
CA ARG A 157 -0.72 -0.72 16.66
C ARG A 157 0.05 0.19 15.69
N LEU A 158 -0.63 1.13 15.05
CA LEU A 158 0.03 2.14 14.21
C LEU A 158 1.01 3.00 15.02
N THR A 159 0.67 3.38 16.26
CA THR A 159 1.55 4.20 17.11
C THR A 159 2.76 3.42 17.63
N GLU A 160 2.66 2.09 17.74
CA GLU A 160 3.79 1.20 18.06
C GLU A 160 4.74 1.10 16.86
N GLU A 161 4.19 0.92 15.65
CA GLU A 161 4.96 0.64 14.43
C GLU A 161 5.43 1.89 13.66
N PHE A 162 4.85 3.07 13.88
CA PHE A 162 5.17 4.31 13.15
C PHE A 162 5.50 5.48 14.08
N GLN A 163 6.34 6.41 13.63
CA GLN A 163 6.69 7.57 14.48
C GLN A 163 5.53 8.54 14.67
N ASN A 164 4.75 8.78 13.62
CA ASN A 164 3.63 9.71 13.67
C ASN A 164 2.37 9.04 13.14
N THR A 165 1.29 9.10 13.92
CA THR A 165 -0.03 8.61 13.54
C THR A 165 -1.03 9.75 13.71
N LYS A 166 -1.85 10.01 12.68
CA LYS A 166 -2.88 11.05 12.68
C LYS A 166 -4.16 10.51 12.06
N THR A 167 -5.29 10.94 12.61
CA THR A 167 -6.59 10.75 11.94
C THR A 167 -6.84 11.94 11.03
N VAL A 168 -7.14 11.69 9.76
CA VAL A 168 -7.37 12.69 8.72
C VAL A 168 -8.79 12.53 8.21
N LYS A 169 -9.57 13.62 8.23
CA LYS A 169 -10.85 13.69 7.52
C LYS A 169 -10.65 14.52 6.25
N PRO A 170 -10.88 13.98 5.05
CA PRO A 170 -10.69 14.75 3.82
C PRO A 170 -11.69 15.90 3.77
N GLU A 171 -11.27 17.08 3.31
CA GLU A 171 -12.17 18.22 3.09
C GLU A 171 -13.24 17.90 2.03
N ALA A 172 -12.91 17.02 1.08
CA ALA A 172 -13.81 16.51 0.05
C ALA A 172 -14.87 15.51 0.60
N SER A 173 -14.73 15.04 1.84
CA SER A 173 -15.73 14.16 2.45
C SER A 173 -16.96 14.96 2.84
N ARG A 174 -18.15 14.46 2.47
CA ARG A 174 -19.43 15.03 2.92
C ARG A 174 -19.45 15.09 4.45
N LYS A 175 -20.02 16.15 5.03
CA LYS A 175 -20.10 16.35 6.49
C LYS A 175 -20.77 15.16 7.21
N GLU A 176 -21.74 14.54 6.55
CA GLU A 176 -22.52 13.40 7.06
C GLU A 176 -21.80 12.05 6.95
N SER A 177 -20.69 11.96 6.21
CA SER A 177 -19.91 10.72 6.14
C SER A 177 -19.10 10.53 7.42
N SER A 178 -19.16 9.30 7.95
CA SER A 178 -18.35 8.82 9.08
C SER A 178 -16.94 8.38 8.66
N GLU A 179 -16.58 8.55 7.39
CA GLU A 179 -15.26 8.19 6.86
C GLU A 179 -14.15 9.06 7.42
N VAL A 180 -13.13 8.38 7.92
CA VAL A 180 -11.89 8.96 8.44
C VAL A 180 -10.73 8.07 8.04
N TYR A 181 -9.59 8.67 7.75
CA TYR A 181 -8.38 7.95 7.36
C TYR A 181 -7.39 7.96 8.52
N PHE A 182 -6.67 6.87 8.72
CA PHE A 182 -5.47 6.88 9.57
C PHE A 182 -4.24 7.04 8.70
N LEU A 183 -3.54 8.16 8.87
CA LEU A 183 -2.25 8.43 8.27
C LEU A 183 -1.15 8.09 9.28
N ALA A 184 -0.35 7.08 8.99
CA ALA A 184 0.82 6.70 9.76
C ALA A 184 2.08 6.90 8.91
N THR A 185 3.08 7.60 9.43
CA THR A 185 4.30 7.96 8.69
C THR A 185 5.55 7.62 9.49
N GLN A 186 6.68 7.50 8.80
CA GLN A 186 7.95 7.11 9.38
C GLN A 186 7.87 5.71 10.00
N TYR A 187 7.60 4.70 9.17
CA TYR A 187 7.57 3.30 9.59
C TYR A 187 8.86 2.94 10.34
N ARG A 188 8.73 2.57 11.61
CA ARG A 188 9.81 2.03 12.42
C ARG A 188 9.91 0.57 12.02
N ARG A 189 10.99 0.20 11.33
CA ARG A 189 11.22 -1.22 10.99
C ARG A 189 11.15 -2.03 12.30
N GLY A 190 10.07 -2.79 12.47
CA GLY A 190 9.96 -3.69 13.60
C GLY A 190 11.17 -4.62 13.60
N LYS A 191 11.72 -4.94 14.78
CA LYS A 191 12.56 -6.13 14.89
C LYS A 191 11.69 -7.26 14.38
N GLY A 192 12.03 -7.82 13.22
CA GLY A 192 11.20 -8.80 12.54
C GLY A 192 10.76 -9.84 13.55
N SER A 193 9.45 -9.99 13.76
CA SER A 193 8.96 -11.14 14.48
C SER A 193 9.28 -12.31 13.56
N VAL A 194 10.38 -13.00 13.84
CA VAL A 194 10.68 -14.30 13.25
C VAL A 194 9.47 -15.16 13.60
N ARG A 195 8.58 -15.38 12.64
CA ARG A 195 7.57 -16.42 12.79
C ARG A 195 8.35 -17.73 12.85
N ALA A 196 8.40 -18.32 14.04
CA ALA A 196 8.92 -19.65 14.28
C ALA A 196 8.03 -20.69 13.61
#